data_AF-U2T4G9-F1
#
_entry.id   AF-U2T4G9-F1
#
_cell.length_a   1.000
_cell.length_b   1.000
_cell.length_c   1.000
_cell.angle_alpha   90.00
_cell.angle_beta   90.00
_cell.angle_gamma   90.00
#
_symmetry.space_group_name_H-M   'P 1'
#
loop_
_entity.id
_entity.type
_entity.pdbx_description
1 polymer ?
#
loop_
_entity_poly.entity_id
_entity_poly.type
_entity_poly.pdbx_seq_one_letter_code
_entity_poly.pdbx_strand_id
1 'polypeptide(L)'
;PTGAPQADARGAEGPRRTVVDFADRLDDSRFFSALFDFTFTSYVTRRLAGPVYVVGLVLIALGILVGFSQSLAIAVSTQSPAGAFAFLLGVLVTLVAAVMAVLLLRVGIEVFVAIIEIAQNTRGRRRPPRD
;
A
#
# COMPACT_ATOMS: atom_id res chain seq x y z
N PRO A 1 55.83 -11.65 -27.30
CA PRO A 1 54.62 -11.01 -27.88
C PRO A 1 53.38 -11.89 -27.70
N THR A 2 52.30 -11.54 -26.99
CA THR A 2 51.94 -10.43 -26.10
C THR A 2 50.62 -10.93 -25.51
N GLY A 3 50.58 -11.19 -24.20
CA GLY A 3 49.34 -11.55 -23.51
C GLY A 3 48.41 -10.35 -23.50
N ALA A 4 47.22 -10.49 -24.10
CA ALA A 4 46.20 -9.46 -24.03
C ALA A 4 45.58 -9.44 -22.62
N PRO A 5 45.45 -8.27 -21.97
CA PRO A 5 44.68 -8.15 -20.75
C PRO A 5 43.19 -8.28 -21.08
N GLN A 6 42.53 -9.32 -20.56
CA GLN A 6 41.06 -9.31 -20.47
C GLN A 6 40.68 -8.22 -19.47
N ALA A 7 40.31 -7.05 -20.00
CA ALA A 7 39.71 -5.99 -19.22
C ALA A 7 38.34 -6.47 -18.72
N ASP A 8 38.27 -6.66 -17.40
CA ASP A 8 37.08 -7.01 -16.64
C ASP A 8 36.04 -5.89 -16.77
N ALA A 9 35.13 -6.01 -17.75
CA ALA A 9 34.01 -5.09 -17.94
C ALA A 9 32.84 -5.40 -16.99
N ARG A 10 33.13 -5.65 -15.70
CA ARG A 10 32.15 -5.95 -14.65
C ARG A 10 31.98 -4.82 -13.64
N GLY A 11 31.93 -3.58 -14.10
CA GLY A 11 31.89 -2.45 -13.19
C GLY A 11 31.20 -1.21 -13.73
N ALA A 12 29.92 -1.28 -14.12
CA ALA A 12 29.11 -0.06 -14.37
C ALA A 12 27.57 -0.25 -14.39
N GLU A 13 26.99 -1.32 -13.82
CA GLU A 13 25.53 -1.50 -13.82
C GLU A 13 24.89 -1.28 -12.44
N GLY A 14 24.73 -0.01 -12.08
CA GLY A 14 23.80 0.49 -11.05
C GLY A 14 23.69 2.00 -11.23
N PRO A 15 22.60 2.71 -10.88
CA PRO A 15 21.30 2.36 -10.31
C PRO A 15 20.12 2.41 -11.32
N ARG A 16 20.40 2.39 -12.64
CA ARG A 16 19.40 2.62 -13.70
C ARG A 16 18.32 1.52 -13.81
N ARG A 17 18.59 0.34 -13.27
CA ARG A 17 17.68 -0.82 -13.34
C ARG A 17 16.44 -0.65 -12.46
N THR A 18 16.54 0.08 -11.34
CA THR A 18 15.48 0.14 -10.32
C THR A 18 14.30 1.01 -10.74
N VAL A 19 14.55 2.12 -11.43
CA VAL A 19 13.49 3.08 -11.81
C VAL A 19 12.75 2.60 -13.07
N VAL A 20 13.46 1.96 -14.00
CA VAL A 20 12.86 1.37 -15.20
C VAL A 20 12.06 0.10 -14.87
N ASP A 21 12.54 -0.74 -13.95
CA ASP A 21 11.82 -1.93 -13.46
C ASP A 21 10.58 -1.55 -12.61
N PHE A 22 10.61 -0.39 -11.94
CA PHE A 22 9.43 0.17 -11.27
C PHE A 22 8.42 0.70 -12.29
N ALA A 23 8.87 1.39 -13.35
CA ALA A 23 8.02 1.89 -14.43
C ALA A 23 7.39 0.74 -15.26
N ASP A 24 8.12 -0.32 -15.57
CA ASP A 24 7.60 -1.53 -16.23
C ASP A 24 6.60 -2.30 -15.35
N ARG A 25 6.74 -2.24 -14.01
CA ARG A 25 5.74 -2.78 -13.07
C ARG A 25 4.51 -1.91 -12.94
N LEU A 26 4.67 -0.60 -13.17
CA LEU A 26 3.61 0.38 -13.07
C LEU A 26 2.79 0.51 -14.35
N ASP A 27 3.34 0.15 -15.52
CA ASP A 27 2.71 0.17 -16.86
C ASP A 27 1.19 0.41 -16.80
N ASP A 28 0.86 1.72 -16.72
CA ASP A 28 -0.33 2.25 -16.04
C ASP A 28 -1.64 1.63 -16.55
N SER A 29 -1.65 1.28 -17.84
CA SER A 29 -2.75 0.64 -18.53
C SER A 29 -3.21 -0.67 -17.89
N ARG A 30 -2.28 -1.52 -17.41
CA ARG A 30 -2.60 -2.86 -16.88
C ARG A 30 -2.96 -2.82 -15.40
N PHE A 31 -2.32 -1.94 -14.63
CA PHE A 31 -2.57 -1.80 -13.19
C PHE A 31 -3.94 -1.18 -12.91
N PHE A 32 -4.28 -0.09 -13.60
CA PHE A 32 -5.60 0.54 -13.46
C PHE A 32 -6.70 -0.30 -14.11
N SER A 33 -6.44 -0.98 -15.24
CA SER A 33 -7.40 -1.93 -15.82
C SER A 33 -7.71 -3.11 -14.89
N ALA A 34 -6.75 -3.56 -14.07
CA ALA A 34 -6.97 -4.63 -13.10
C ALA A 34 -7.61 -4.14 -11.79
N LEU A 35 -7.46 -2.86 -11.44
CA LEU A 35 -8.19 -2.20 -10.34
C LEU A 35 -9.68 -2.03 -10.65
N PHE A 36 -10.04 -1.82 -11.92
CA PHE A 36 -11.42 -1.68 -12.40
C PHE A 36 -11.94 -2.92 -13.15
N ASP A 37 -11.31 -4.07 -12.98
CA ASP A 37 -11.84 -5.34 -13.49
C ASP A 37 -12.96 -5.85 -12.56
N PHE A 38 -14.17 -5.37 -12.79
CA PHE A 38 -15.39 -5.79 -12.07
C PHE A 38 -15.84 -7.23 -12.37
N THR A 39 -15.11 -7.96 -13.23
CA THR A 39 -15.41 -9.34 -13.62
C THR A 39 -14.73 -10.38 -12.72
N PHE A 40 -13.80 -9.98 -11.83
CA PHE A 40 -13.11 -10.83 -10.84
C PHE A 40 -12.62 -12.19 -11.37
N THR A 41 -12.21 -12.26 -12.64
CA THR A 41 -11.87 -13.55 -13.28
C THR A 41 -10.41 -13.95 -13.05
N SER A 42 -9.62 -13.05 -12.45
CA SER A 42 -8.20 -13.25 -12.12
C SER A 42 -7.93 -13.07 -10.62
N TYR A 43 -7.05 -13.89 -10.05
CA TYR A 43 -6.61 -13.82 -8.65
C TYR A 43 -5.66 -12.62 -8.41
N VAL A 44 -6.09 -11.42 -8.77
CA VAL A 44 -5.29 -10.18 -8.73
C VAL A 44 -5.12 -9.66 -7.29
N THR A 45 -5.95 -10.11 -6.35
CA THR A 45 -6.03 -9.58 -4.99
C THR A 45 -4.70 -9.64 -4.22
N ARG A 46 -3.81 -10.63 -4.47
CA ARG A 46 -2.47 -10.70 -3.84
C ARG A 46 -1.49 -9.67 -4.41
N ARG A 47 -1.65 -9.30 -5.69
CA ARG A 47 -0.83 -8.29 -6.38
C ARG A 47 -1.28 -6.86 -6.08
N LEU A 48 -2.56 -6.68 -5.72
CA LEU A 48 -3.17 -5.40 -5.36
C LEU A 48 -2.87 -4.96 -3.92
N ALA A 49 -2.45 -5.87 -3.02
CA ALA A 49 -2.19 -5.56 -1.62
C ALA A 49 -1.24 -4.36 -1.41
N GLY A 50 -0.16 -4.29 -2.19
CA GLY A 50 0.81 -3.19 -2.10
C GLY A 50 0.20 -1.83 -2.47
N PRO A 51 -0.34 -1.66 -3.68
CA PRO A 51 -0.95 -0.40 -4.08
C PRO A 51 -2.17 0.01 -3.23
N VAL A 52 -2.98 -0.95 -2.79
CA VAL A 52 -4.10 -0.68 -1.86
C VAL A 52 -3.59 -0.16 -0.51
N TYR A 53 -2.48 -0.68 0.00
CA TYR A 53 -1.85 -0.16 1.22
C TYR A 53 -1.41 1.30 1.04
N VAL A 54 -0.77 1.63 -0.08
CA VAL A 54 -0.34 3.00 -0.38
C VAL A 54 -1.52 3.95 -0.46
N VAL A 55 -2.57 3.57 -1.22
CA VAL A 55 -3.81 4.38 -1.31
C VAL A 55 -4.44 4.54 0.08
N GLY A 56 -4.52 3.47 0.86
CA GLY A 56 -5.04 3.51 2.24
C GLY A 56 -4.25 4.47 3.14
N LEU A 57 -2.91 4.46 3.07
CA LEU A 57 -2.07 5.41 3.82
C LEU A 57 -2.28 6.85 3.36
N VAL A 58 -2.42 7.10 2.05
CA VAL A 58 -2.73 8.44 1.53
C VAL A 58 -4.09 8.93 2.04
N LEU A 59 -5.11 8.07 2.03
CA LEU A 59 -6.44 8.41 2.55
C LEU A 59 -6.40 8.69 4.07
N ILE A 60 -5.62 7.93 4.83
CA ILE A 60 -5.41 8.19 6.26
C ILE A 60 -4.72 9.54 6.47
N ALA A 61 -3.68 9.86 5.69
CA ALA A 61 -3.00 11.14 5.75
C ALA A 61 -3.94 12.31 5.43
N LEU A 62 -4.77 12.18 4.39
CA LEU A 62 -5.83 13.15 4.09
C LEU A 62 -6.84 13.24 5.24
N GLY A 63 -7.24 12.11 5.82
CA GLY A 63 -8.14 12.06 6.97
C GLY A 63 -7.59 12.81 8.19
N ILE A 64 -6.29 12.71 8.46
CA ILE A 64 -5.62 13.51 9.50
C ILE A 64 -5.73 15.01 9.19
N LEU A 65 -5.46 15.40 7.94
CA LEU A 65 -5.53 16.79 7.51
C LEU A 65 -6.95 17.36 7.66
N VAL A 66 -7.96 16.59 7.26
CA VAL A 66 -9.36 16.93 7.44
C VAL A 66 -9.71 17.02 8.92
N GLY A 67 -9.42 16.00 9.73
CA GLY A 67 -9.71 15.98 11.16
C GLY A 67 -9.07 17.14 11.93
N PHE A 68 -7.83 17.47 11.60
CA PHE A 68 -7.13 18.64 12.15
C PHE A 68 -7.81 19.95 11.72
N SER A 69 -8.12 20.11 10.43
CA SER A 69 -8.77 21.32 9.92
C SER A 69 -10.15 21.56 10.55
N GLN A 70 -10.94 20.50 10.76
CA GLN A 70 -12.24 20.57 11.42
C GLN A 70 -12.09 20.96 12.89
N SER A 71 -11.14 20.33 13.60
CA SER A 71 -10.86 20.67 15.00
C SER A 71 -10.45 22.13 15.13
N LEU A 72 -9.61 22.64 14.22
CA LEU A 72 -9.16 24.02 14.20
C LEU A 72 -10.30 24.99 13.89
N ALA A 73 -11.16 24.66 12.93
CA ALA A 73 -12.33 25.47 12.59
C ALA A 73 -13.28 25.63 13.78
N ILE A 74 -13.47 24.57 14.58
CA ILE A 74 -14.28 24.62 15.81
C ILE A 74 -13.66 25.56 16.85
N ALA A 75 -12.34 25.48 17.08
CA ALA A 75 -11.67 26.40 18.00
C ALA A 75 -11.80 27.87 17.58
N VAL A 76 -11.55 28.17 16.30
CA VAL A 76 -11.57 29.53 15.77
C VAL A 76 -12.97 30.13 15.77
N SER A 77 -14.00 29.33 15.49
CA SER A 77 -15.40 29.79 15.48
C SER A 77 -15.96 30.02 16.88
N THR A 78 -15.54 29.23 17.88
CA THR A 78 -16.07 29.33 19.24
C THR A 78 -15.43 30.49 20.04
N GLN A 79 -14.16 30.83 19.76
CA GLN A 79 -13.40 31.91 20.41
C GLN A 79 -13.49 31.91 21.95
N SER A 80 -13.48 30.72 22.55
CA SER A 80 -13.59 30.55 24.01
C SER A 80 -12.68 29.43 24.49
N PRO A 81 -12.43 29.31 25.82
CA PRO A 81 -11.70 28.18 26.38
C PRO A 81 -12.31 26.82 26.01
N ALA A 82 -13.63 26.76 25.83
CA ALA A 82 -14.31 25.56 25.36
C ALA A 82 -13.90 25.19 23.93
N GLY A 83 -13.68 26.17 23.06
CA GLY A 83 -13.16 25.96 21.70
C GLY A 83 -11.74 25.38 21.71
N ALA A 84 -10.86 25.91 22.57
CA ALA A 84 -9.51 25.38 22.74
C ALA A 84 -9.51 23.94 23.26
N PHE A 85 -10.39 23.62 24.22
CA PHE A 85 -10.57 22.27 24.72
C PHE A 85 -11.09 21.32 23.62
N ALA A 86 -12.08 21.75 22.84
CA ALA A 86 -12.63 20.99 21.72
C ALA A 86 -11.56 20.70 20.65
N PHE A 87 -10.67 21.67 20.36
CA PHE A 87 -9.55 21.44 19.45
C PHE A 87 -8.57 20.38 20.00
N LEU A 88 -8.18 20.48 21.27
CA LEU A 88 -7.26 19.52 21.88
C LEU A 88 -7.84 18.09 21.85
N LEU A 89 -9.12 17.96 22.19
CA LEU A 89 -9.86 16.70 22.12
C LEU A 89 -9.96 16.19 20.67
N GLY A 90 -10.30 17.07 19.73
CA GLY A 90 -10.44 16.74 18.31
C GLY A 90 -9.13 16.26 17.68
N VAL A 91 -8.01 16.89 18.02
CA VAL A 91 -6.67 16.42 17.61
C VAL A 91 -6.35 15.06 18.20
N LEU A 92 -6.61 14.85 19.50
CA LEU A 92 -6.39 13.56 20.15
C LEU A 92 -7.22 12.45 19.48
N VAL A 93 -8.51 12.68 19.27
CA VAL A 93 -9.41 11.74 18.59
C VAL A 93 -8.93 11.45 17.17
N THR A 94 -8.52 12.48 16.43
CA THR A 94 -8.00 12.32 15.06
C THR A 94 -6.74 11.45 15.05
N LEU A 95 -5.80 11.66 15.97
CA LEU A 95 -4.59 10.85 16.08
C LEU A 95 -4.89 9.40 16.45
N VAL A 96 -5.75 9.17 17.44
CA VAL A 96 -6.16 7.83 17.84
C VAL A 96 -6.87 7.11 16.68
N ALA A 97 -7.79 7.79 15.99
CA ALA A 97 -8.47 7.26 14.83
C ALA A 97 -7.50 6.94 13.69
N ALA A 98 -6.51 7.78 13.44
CA ALA A 98 -5.48 7.54 12.41
C ALA A 98 -4.63 6.30 12.72
N VAL A 99 -4.15 6.16 13.97
CA VAL A 99 -3.40 4.98 14.40
C VAL A 99 -4.26 3.72 14.26
N MET A 100 -5.50 3.76 14.72
CA MET A 100 -6.45 2.65 14.57
C MET A 100 -6.70 2.31 13.10
N ALA A 101 -6.85 3.31 12.23
CA ALA A 101 -7.04 3.10 10.80
C ALA A 101 -5.82 2.42 10.15
N VAL A 102 -4.58 2.81 10.52
CA VAL A 102 -3.36 2.15 10.04
C VAL A 102 -3.30 0.69 10.48
N LEU A 103 -3.64 0.41 11.74
CA LEU A 103 -3.67 -0.96 12.27
C LEU A 103 -4.72 -1.82 11.55
N LEU A 104 -5.93 -1.29 11.37
CA LEU A 104 -7.00 -1.98 10.64
C LEU A 104 -6.63 -2.21 9.17
N LEU A 105 -6.00 -1.23 8.52
CA LEU A 105 -5.50 -1.38 7.14
C LEU A 105 -4.48 -2.51 7.05
N ARG A 106 -3.53 -2.58 7.99
CA ARG A 106 -2.51 -3.65 8.03
C ARG A 106 -3.15 -5.02 8.22
N VAL A 107 -3.96 -5.17 9.26
CA VAL A 107 -4.62 -6.44 9.59
C VAL A 107 -5.55 -6.87 8.46
N GLY A 108 -6.32 -5.94 7.88
CA GLY A 108 -7.20 -6.21 6.76
C GLY A 108 -6.43 -6.80 5.57
N ILE A 109 -5.33 -6.15 5.15
CA ILE A 109 -4.51 -6.66 4.05
C ILE A 109 -3.92 -8.03 4.36
N GLU A 110 -3.40 -8.23 5.57
CA GLU A 110 -2.84 -9.51 5.99
C GLU A 110 -3.89 -10.64 5.95
N VAL A 111 -5.09 -10.37 6.44
CA VAL A 111 -6.22 -11.31 6.38
C VAL A 111 -6.60 -11.64 4.94
N PHE A 112 -6.72 -10.64 4.05
CA PHE A 112 -7.02 -10.88 2.64
C PHE A 112 -5.95 -11.74 1.97
N VAL A 113 -4.66 -11.42 2.19
CA VAL A 113 -3.54 -12.19 1.64
C VAL A 113 -3.56 -13.63 2.15
N ALA A 114 -3.79 -13.84 3.45
CA ALA A 114 -3.87 -15.17 4.07
C ALA A 114 -5.02 -16.01 3.49
N ILE A 115 -6.21 -15.43 3.30
CA ILE A 115 -7.35 -16.13 2.71
C ILE A 115 -7.04 -16.60 1.28
N ILE A 116 -6.42 -15.73 0.47
CA ILE A 116 -6.04 -16.07 -0.91
C ILE A 116 -5.02 -17.21 -0.92
N GLU A 117 -4.04 -17.16 -0.02
CA GLU A 117 -3.00 -18.19 0.11
C GLU A 117 -3.59 -19.56 0.49
N ILE A 118 -4.55 -19.58 1.43
CA ILE A 118 -5.29 -20.80 1.79
C ILE A 118 -6.07 -21.35 0.58
N ALA A 119 -6.72 -20.48 -0.18
CA ALA A 119 -7.47 -20.87 -1.38
C ALA A 119 -6.55 -21.46 -2.47
N GLN A 120 -5.33 -20.94 -2.63
CA GLN A 120 -4.34 -21.46 -3.57
C GLN A 120 -3.80 -22.83 -3.13
N ASN A 121 -3.45 -22.98 -1.86
CA ASN A 121 -2.91 -24.24 -1.32
C ASN A 121 -3.92 -25.40 -1.42
N THR A 122 -5.21 -25.10 -1.35
CA THR A 122 -6.28 -26.11 -1.47
C THR A 122 -6.43 -26.65 -2.90
N ARG A 123 -6.16 -25.83 -3.93
CA ARG A 123 -6.30 -26.24 -5.35
C ARG A 123 -5.14 -27.07 -5.89
N GLY A 124 -3.95 -26.96 -5.28
CA GLY A 124 -2.74 -27.65 -5.74
C GLY A 124 -2.62 -29.13 -5.35
N ARG A 125 -3.57 -29.70 -4.60
CA ARG A 125 -3.45 -31.05 -3.99
C ARG A 125 -3.95 -32.22 -4.86
N ARG A 126 -3.81 -32.15 -6.20
CA ARG A 126 -3.99 -33.35 -7.05
C ARG A 126 -2.69 -34.17 -7.05
N ARG A 127 -2.63 -35.21 -6.20
CA ARG A 127 -1.59 -36.26 -6.30
C ARG A 127 -1.86 -37.12 -7.55
N PRO A 128 -0.86 -37.42 -8.40
CA PRO A 128 -0.99 -38.46 -9.40
C PRO A 128 -1.20 -39.83 -8.73
N PRO A 129 -1.96 -40.76 -9.34
CA PRO A 129 -1.98 -42.16 -8.94
C PRO A 129 -0.54 -42.70 -8.90
N ARG A 130 -0.20 -43.44 -7.84
CA ARG A 130 1.03 -44.22 -7.81
C ARG A 130 0.67 -45.59 -8.39
N ASP A 131 1.18 -45.85 -9.58
CA ASP A 131 1.19 -47.18 -10.20
C ASP A 131 2.25 -48.06 -9.54
#